data_AF-A0A942I103-F1
#
_entry.id   AF-A0A942I103-F1
#
_cell.length_a   1.000
_cell.length_b   1.000
_cell.length_c   1.000
_cell.angle_alpha   90.00
_cell.angle_beta   90.00
_cell.angle_gamma   90.00
#
_symmetry.space_group_name_H-M   'P 1'
#
loop_
_entity.id
_entity.type
_entity.pdbx_description
1 polymer ?
#
loop_
_entity_poly.entity_id
_entity_poly.type
_entity_poly.pdbx_seq_one_letter_code
_entity_poly.pdbx_strand_id
1 'polypeptide(L)'
;MKALALAVLVLSTLSFQQSFADSFPTGPALQVTPGKLCDKPNAYRYPEKIAYCDRDVSPGLKHQIIEDYDRKFGYNIESMPRNEFKIDHFIPLCVGGSNDVTNLWPQHESVYTITDPLEEALCDKMFHGKLLQKDAVRLVIEAKTHLDEAPAILAQVNAL
;
A
#
# COMPACT_ATOMS: atom_id res chain seq x y z
N MET A 1 59.53 -36.67 19.29
CA MET A 1 58.20 -36.92 19.90
C MET A 1 57.22 -35.94 19.28
N LYS A 2 56.03 -36.42 18.94
CA LYS A 2 55.09 -35.85 17.95
C LYS A 2 54.42 -34.57 18.46
N ALA A 3 54.40 -33.52 17.63
CA ALA A 3 53.61 -32.32 17.87
C ALA A 3 52.12 -32.64 17.63
N LEU A 4 51.29 -32.39 18.63
CA LEU A 4 49.84 -32.58 18.58
C LEU A 4 49.21 -31.29 18.00
N ALA A 5 48.73 -31.36 16.77
CA ALA A 5 47.99 -30.26 16.16
C ALA A 5 46.55 -30.23 16.71
N LEU A 6 46.19 -29.15 17.38
CA LEU A 6 44.83 -28.91 17.87
C LEU A 6 44.01 -28.29 16.71
N ALA A 7 43.11 -29.07 16.12
CA ALA A 7 42.16 -28.56 15.14
C ALA A 7 41.00 -27.88 15.87
N VAL A 8 40.95 -26.54 15.83
CA VAL A 8 39.80 -25.77 16.31
C VAL A 8 38.76 -25.74 15.20
N LEU A 9 37.73 -26.58 15.32
CA LEU A 9 36.53 -26.47 14.48
C LEU A 9 35.71 -25.26 14.96
N VAL A 10 35.78 -24.16 14.21
CA VAL A 10 34.87 -23.03 14.39
C VAL A 10 33.55 -23.40 13.69
N LEU A 11 32.58 -23.91 14.45
CA LEU A 11 31.19 -24.01 13.98
C LEU A 11 30.61 -22.59 13.91
N SER A 12 30.62 -21.99 12.73
CA SER A 12 29.89 -20.76 12.44
C SER A 12 28.39 -21.04 12.51
N THR A 13 27.75 -20.67 13.62
CA THR A 13 26.29 -20.68 13.74
C THR A 13 25.71 -19.57 12.86
N LEU A 14 25.36 -19.91 11.63
CA LEU A 14 24.47 -19.10 10.79
C LEU A 14 23.13 -18.98 11.53
N SER A 15 22.93 -17.86 12.20
CA SER A 15 21.64 -17.50 12.78
C SER A 15 20.75 -17.10 11.62
N PHE A 16 19.93 -18.02 11.13
CA PHE A 16 18.79 -17.67 10.28
C PHE A 16 17.86 -16.80 11.14
N GLN A 17 17.87 -15.49 10.90
CA GLN A 17 16.80 -14.63 11.36
C GLN A 17 15.57 -15.03 10.57
N GLN A 18 14.77 -15.89 11.16
CA GLN A 18 13.45 -16.19 10.65
C GLN A 18 12.63 -14.91 10.84
N SER A 19 12.50 -14.12 9.76
CA SER A 19 11.55 -13.01 9.75
C SER A 19 10.20 -13.63 10.08
N PHE A 20 9.63 -13.25 11.23
CA PHE A 20 8.21 -13.46 11.44
C PHE A 20 7.51 -12.80 10.26
N ALA A 21 6.68 -13.55 9.54
CA ALA A 21 5.81 -12.92 8.56
C ALA A 21 4.94 -11.92 9.33
N ASP A 22 4.87 -10.68 8.85
CA ASP A 22 3.94 -9.70 9.42
C ASP A 22 2.54 -10.31 9.40
N SER A 23 1.73 -10.06 10.44
CA SER A 23 0.38 -10.63 10.54
C SER A 23 -0.61 -9.99 9.56
N PHE A 24 -0.19 -8.91 8.89
CA PHE A 24 -0.96 -8.12 7.93
C PHE A 24 -0.01 -7.44 6.92
N PRO A 25 -0.50 -7.01 5.75
CA PRO A 25 0.31 -6.29 4.78
C PRO A 25 0.64 -4.87 5.24
N THR A 26 1.91 -4.47 5.09
CA THR A 26 2.36 -3.07 5.26
C THR A 26 2.33 -2.27 3.95
N GLY A 27 2.07 -2.94 2.83
CA GLY A 27 1.85 -2.38 1.50
C GLY A 27 1.03 -3.34 0.62
N PRO A 28 0.52 -2.90 -0.54
CA PRO A 28 -0.28 -3.72 -1.41
C PRO A 28 0.54 -4.85 -2.04
N ALA A 29 -0.04 -6.04 -2.14
CA ALA A 29 0.60 -7.15 -2.85
C ALA A 29 0.38 -6.97 -4.36
N LEU A 30 1.38 -6.41 -5.07
CA LEU A 30 1.28 -6.01 -6.48
C LEU A 30 0.86 -7.13 -7.45
N GLN A 31 0.99 -8.40 -7.05
CA GLN A 31 0.53 -9.55 -7.83
C GLN A 31 -1.00 -9.62 -7.93
N VAL A 32 -1.72 -9.12 -6.92
CA VAL A 32 -3.20 -9.12 -6.86
C VAL A 32 -3.79 -7.71 -6.79
N THR A 33 -3.01 -6.74 -6.34
CA THR A 33 -3.36 -5.32 -6.27
C THR A 33 -2.35 -4.47 -7.06
N PRO A 34 -2.25 -4.63 -8.40
CA PRO A 34 -1.36 -3.82 -9.25
C PRO A 34 -1.82 -2.36 -9.39
N GLY A 35 -3.05 -2.05 -9.01
CA GLY A 35 -3.67 -0.74 -9.20
C GLY A 35 -4.46 -0.65 -10.50
N LYS A 36 -5.57 0.08 -10.48
CA LYS A 36 -6.45 0.24 -11.64
C LYS A 36 -7.08 1.62 -11.66
N LEU A 37 -6.89 2.34 -12.76
CA LEU A 37 -7.54 3.62 -13.04
C LEU A 37 -9.01 3.44 -13.44
N CYS A 38 -9.82 4.45 -13.16
CA CYS A 38 -11.23 4.52 -13.53
C CYS A 38 -11.39 4.56 -15.06
N ASP A 39 -12.02 3.54 -15.63
CA ASP A 39 -12.29 3.42 -17.07
C ASP A 39 -13.75 3.75 -17.45
N LYS A 40 -14.65 3.78 -16.47
CA LYS A 40 -16.07 4.14 -16.62
C LYS A 40 -16.45 5.27 -15.65
N PRO A 41 -16.03 6.52 -15.93
CA PRO A 41 -16.22 7.62 -15.01
C PRO A 41 -17.70 8.03 -14.87
N ASN A 42 -18.09 8.35 -13.64
CA ASN A 42 -19.33 9.06 -13.34
C ASN A 42 -19.14 10.57 -13.49
N ALA A 43 -17.91 11.05 -13.37
CA ALA A 43 -17.54 12.46 -13.48
C ALA A 43 -16.10 12.64 -13.95
N TYR A 44 -15.77 13.87 -14.29
CA TYR A 44 -14.39 14.32 -14.52
C TYR A 44 -14.03 15.41 -13.52
N ARG A 45 -12.88 15.30 -12.87
CA ARG A 45 -12.42 16.21 -11.82
C ARG A 45 -11.19 17.01 -12.24
N TYR A 46 -11.03 18.15 -11.56
CA TYR A 46 -9.90 19.08 -11.66
C TYR A 46 -9.68 19.67 -13.07
N PRO A 47 -8.70 20.58 -13.25
CA PRO A 47 -8.41 21.18 -14.55
C PRO A 47 -8.04 20.16 -15.64
N GLU A 48 -7.32 19.09 -15.30
CA GLU A 48 -6.89 18.04 -16.24
C GLU A 48 -8.03 17.13 -16.73
N LYS A 49 -9.24 17.25 -16.17
CA LYS A 49 -10.37 16.36 -16.46
C LYS A 49 -10.05 14.90 -16.19
N ILE A 50 -9.57 14.62 -14.98
CA ILE A 50 -9.28 13.26 -14.50
C ILE A 50 -10.58 12.47 -14.36
N ALA A 51 -10.64 11.27 -14.93
CA ALA A 51 -11.75 10.34 -14.78
C ALA A 51 -11.97 9.98 -13.29
N TYR A 52 -13.21 10.10 -12.82
CA TYR A 52 -13.58 9.82 -11.43
C TYR A 52 -14.72 8.80 -11.35
N CYS A 53 -14.52 7.80 -10.52
CA CYS A 53 -15.51 6.78 -10.18
C CYS A 53 -16.03 7.07 -8.77
N ASP A 54 -17.35 7.14 -8.58
CA ASP A 54 -17.95 7.26 -7.25
C ASP A 54 -17.56 6.03 -6.41
N ARG A 55 -17.40 6.20 -5.09
CA ARG A 55 -17.02 5.09 -4.21
C ARG A 55 -18.12 4.05 -4.17
N ASP A 56 -17.79 2.83 -4.57
CA ASP A 56 -18.69 1.68 -4.55
C ASP A 56 -17.92 0.40 -4.20
N VAL A 57 -17.78 0.14 -2.89
CA VAL A 57 -17.13 -1.08 -2.36
C VAL A 57 -18.03 -1.64 -1.27
N SER A 58 -18.75 -2.71 -1.59
CA SER A 58 -19.73 -3.33 -0.70
C SER A 58 -19.05 -3.94 0.55
N PRO A 59 -19.74 -4.03 1.70
CA PRO A 59 -19.21 -4.72 2.88
C PRO A 59 -18.79 -6.17 2.60
N GLY A 60 -19.54 -6.89 1.76
CA GLY A 60 -19.19 -8.27 1.36
C GLY A 60 -17.88 -8.33 0.58
N LEU A 61 -17.68 -7.43 -0.39
CA LEU A 61 -16.40 -7.34 -1.10
C LEU A 61 -15.25 -7.00 -0.15
N LYS A 62 -15.47 -6.12 0.83
CA LYS A 62 -14.45 -5.78 1.82
C LYS A 62 -14.00 -6.98 2.65
N HIS A 63 -14.94 -7.83 3.05
CA HIS A 63 -14.65 -9.06 3.79
C HIS A 63 -13.88 -10.05 2.90
N GLN A 64 -14.35 -10.27 1.68
CA GLN A 64 -13.70 -11.16 0.72
C GLN A 64 -12.24 -10.77 0.43
N ILE A 65 -11.92 -9.48 0.34
CA ILE A 65 -10.55 -9.01 0.12
C ILE A 65 -9.64 -9.38 1.30
N ILE A 66 -10.14 -9.31 2.54
CA ILE A 66 -9.40 -9.74 3.73
C ILE A 66 -9.14 -11.26 3.68
N GLU A 67 -10.19 -12.06 3.48
CA GLU A 67 -10.08 -13.52 3.39
C GLU A 67 -9.11 -13.95 2.27
N ASP A 68 -9.12 -13.26 1.14
CA ASP A 68 -8.22 -13.52 0.01
C ASP A 68 -6.77 -13.21 0.36
N TYR A 69 -6.50 -12.14 1.11
CA TYR A 69 -5.16 -11.78 1.56
C TYR A 69 -4.63 -12.77 2.60
N ASP A 70 -5.44 -13.11 3.61
CA ASP A 70 -5.10 -14.11 4.63
C ASP A 70 -4.77 -15.46 3.97
N ARG A 71 -5.65 -15.94 3.08
CA ARG A 71 -5.48 -17.22 2.39
C ARG A 71 -4.27 -17.26 1.44
N LYS A 72 -3.99 -16.18 0.70
CA LYS A 72 -2.93 -16.16 -0.32
C LYS A 72 -1.55 -15.91 0.26
N PHE A 73 -1.45 -15.10 1.31
CA PHE A 73 -0.16 -14.60 1.82
C PHE A 73 0.15 -15.08 3.24
N GLY A 74 -0.78 -15.80 3.89
CA GLY A 74 -0.60 -16.30 5.25
C GLY A 74 -0.74 -15.21 6.32
N TYR A 75 -1.42 -14.12 6.00
CA TYR A 75 -1.83 -13.11 6.98
C TYR A 75 -2.94 -13.67 7.89
N ASN A 76 -3.20 -12.97 9.00
CA ASN A 76 -4.20 -13.36 10.00
C ASN A 76 -5.13 -12.18 10.34
N ILE A 77 -5.44 -11.33 9.36
CA ILE A 77 -6.23 -10.11 9.53
C ILE A 77 -7.63 -10.43 10.09
N GLU A 78 -8.25 -11.55 9.71
CA GLU A 78 -9.57 -11.95 10.22
C GLU A 78 -9.60 -12.17 11.74
N SER A 79 -8.46 -12.48 12.35
CA SER A 79 -8.32 -12.66 13.80
C SER A 79 -7.94 -11.38 14.56
N MET A 80 -7.81 -10.26 13.85
CA MET A 80 -7.44 -8.96 14.41
C MET A 80 -8.65 -8.02 14.60
N PRO A 81 -8.54 -6.97 15.42
CA PRO A 81 -9.61 -5.99 15.58
C PRO A 81 -10.00 -5.31 14.26
N ARG A 82 -11.24 -5.54 13.81
CA ARG A 82 -11.71 -5.03 12.51
C ARG A 82 -11.59 -3.52 12.36
N ASN A 83 -11.63 -2.75 13.45
CA ASN A 83 -11.53 -1.29 13.44
C ASN A 83 -10.12 -0.77 13.12
N GLU A 84 -9.08 -1.60 13.20
CA GLU A 84 -7.69 -1.24 12.86
C GLU A 84 -7.43 -1.31 11.34
N PHE A 85 -8.41 -1.78 10.57
CA PHE A 85 -8.27 -2.00 9.13
C PHE A 85 -9.29 -1.19 8.32
N LYS A 86 -8.86 -0.71 7.17
CA LYS A 86 -9.77 -0.32 6.08
C LYS A 86 -9.48 -1.16 4.84
N ILE A 87 -10.45 -1.22 3.93
CA ILE A 87 -10.19 -1.63 2.56
C ILE A 87 -9.97 -0.36 1.77
N ASP A 88 -8.74 -0.22 1.30
CA ASP A 88 -8.27 1.00 0.69
C ASP A 88 -7.95 0.80 -0.78
N HIS A 89 -7.98 1.92 -1.50
CA HIS A 89 -7.67 1.96 -2.91
C HIS A 89 -6.17 2.13 -3.11
N PHE A 90 -5.48 1.23 -3.81
CA PHE A 90 -4.04 1.39 -4.08
C PHE A 90 -3.77 2.71 -4.80
N ILE A 91 -4.50 2.98 -5.90
CA ILE A 91 -4.61 4.33 -6.47
C ILE A 91 -5.92 4.95 -5.96
N PRO A 92 -5.90 6.05 -5.18
CA PRO A 92 -7.09 6.69 -4.64
C PRO A 92 -8.06 7.15 -5.74
N LEU A 93 -9.36 7.11 -5.45
CA LEU A 93 -10.38 7.62 -6.38
C LEU A 93 -10.13 9.08 -6.76
N CYS A 94 -9.62 9.91 -5.85
CA CYS A 94 -9.30 11.31 -6.14
C CYS A 94 -8.15 11.46 -7.15
N VAL A 95 -7.26 10.46 -7.27
CA VAL A 95 -6.14 10.39 -8.23
C VAL A 95 -6.59 9.67 -9.53
N GLY A 96 -7.88 9.34 -9.62
CA GLY A 96 -8.48 8.66 -10.77
C GLY A 96 -8.41 7.13 -10.68
N GLY A 97 -8.19 6.56 -9.50
CA GLY A 97 -8.34 5.13 -9.26
C GLY A 97 -9.78 4.64 -9.42
N SER A 98 -9.95 3.32 -9.44
CA SER A 98 -11.24 2.63 -9.61
C SER A 98 -11.63 1.81 -8.39
N ASN A 99 -12.88 1.34 -8.32
CA ASN A 99 -13.34 0.37 -7.31
C ASN A 99 -13.03 -1.10 -7.69
N ASP A 100 -12.23 -1.34 -8.73
CA ASP A 100 -11.86 -2.69 -9.15
C ASP A 100 -11.09 -3.40 -8.04
N VAL A 101 -11.32 -4.71 -7.86
CA VAL A 101 -10.64 -5.51 -6.83
C VAL A 101 -9.11 -5.46 -6.96
N THR A 102 -8.58 -5.30 -8.18
CA THR A 102 -7.14 -5.14 -8.46
C THR A 102 -6.58 -3.78 -8.02
N ASN A 103 -7.44 -2.87 -7.55
CA ASN A 103 -7.09 -1.61 -6.92
C ASN A 103 -7.42 -1.59 -5.43
N LEU A 104 -7.83 -2.71 -4.82
CA LEU A 104 -8.23 -2.75 -3.41
C LEU A 104 -7.31 -3.67 -2.60
N TRP A 105 -7.06 -3.30 -1.35
CA TRP A 105 -6.26 -4.09 -0.42
C TRP A 105 -6.61 -3.77 1.05
N PRO A 106 -6.34 -4.69 2.00
CA PRO A 106 -6.46 -4.40 3.43
C PRO A 106 -5.32 -3.49 3.88
N GLN A 107 -5.65 -2.35 4.48
CA GLN A 107 -4.67 -1.41 5.00
C GLN A 107 -4.87 -1.22 6.51
N HIS A 108 -3.83 -1.52 7.28
CA HIS A 108 -3.79 -1.37 8.73
C HIS A 108 -3.58 0.09 9.17
N GLU A 109 -3.97 0.43 10.39
CA GLU A 109 -3.85 1.78 10.97
C GLU A 109 -2.44 2.32 11.03
N SER A 110 -1.46 1.45 11.27
CA SER A 110 -0.05 1.82 11.23
C SER A 110 0.42 2.27 9.83
N VAL A 111 -0.36 1.99 8.78
CA VAL A 111 -0.07 2.39 7.40
C VAL A 111 -0.93 3.58 6.96
N TYR A 112 -2.24 3.53 7.22
CA TYR A 112 -3.12 4.61 6.76
C TYR A 112 -2.91 5.93 7.50
N THR A 113 -2.45 5.90 8.75
CA THR A 113 -2.09 7.13 9.47
C THR A 113 -0.91 7.88 8.84
N ILE A 114 -0.08 7.17 8.06
CA ILE A 114 1.07 7.73 7.32
C ILE A 114 0.64 8.17 5.91
N THR A 115 -0.17 7.35 5.22
CA THR A 115 -0.49 7.55 3.80
C THR A 115 -1.69 8.47 3.56
N ASP A 116 -2.66 8.54 4.48
CA ASP A 116 -3.86 9.38 4.28
C ASP A 116 -3.54 10.88 4.15
N PRO A 117 -2.63 11.49 4.96
CA PRO A 117 -2.23 12.89 4.76
C PRO A 117 -1.57 13.15 3.40
N LEU A 118 -0.81 12.18 2.88
CA LEU A 118 -0.23 12.28 1.55
C LEU A 118 -1.31 12.24 0.46
N GLU A 119 -2.26 11.33 0.55
CA GLU A 119 -3.36 11.27 -0.41
C GLU A 119 -4.15 12.58 -0.47
N GLU A 120 -4.49 13.13 0.70
CA GLU A 120 -5.18 14.42 0.80
C GLU A 120 -4.38 15.54 0.11
N ALA A 121 -3.07 15.64 0.41
CA ALA A 121 -2.20 16.64 -0.21
C ALA A 121 -2.12 16.47 -1.73
N LEU A 122 -2.02 15.24 -2.24
CA LEU A 122 -2.02 14.97 -3.68
C LEU A 122 -3.34 15.41 -4.33
N CYS A 123 -4.49 15.08 -3.72
CA CYS A 123 -5.80 15.52 -4.20
C CYS A 123 -5.88 17.05 -4.29
N ASP A 124 -5.42 17.75 -3.25
CA ASP A 124 -5.40 19.22 -3.17
C ASP A 124 -4.52 19.84 -4.27
N LYS A 125 -3.30 19.33 -4.47
CA LYS A 125 -2.41 19.84 -5.52
C LYS A 125 -2.97 19.60 -6.92
N MET A 126 -3.61 18.46 -7.17
CA MET A 126 -4.31 18.22 -8.44
C MET A 126 -5.51 19.16 -8.62
N PHE A 127 -6.29 19.39 -7.55
CA PHE A 127 -7.43 20.32 -7.57
C PHE A 127 -7.01 21.74 -8.00
N HIS A 128 -5.88 22.21 -7.48
CA HIS A 128 -5.30 23.50 -7.84
C HIS A 128 -4.51 23.51 -9.17
N GLY A 129 -4.44 22.38 -9.88
CA GLY A 129 -3.68 22.26 -11.13
C GLY A 129 -2.17 22.36 -10.95
N LYS A 130 -1.67 22.14 -9.74
CA LYS A 130 -0.23 22.16 -9.38
C LYS A 130 0.46 20.82 -9.54
N LEU A 131 -0.31 19.74 -9.69
CA LEU A 131 0.18 18.39 -9.84
C LEU A 131 -0.63 17.69 -10.92
N LEU A 132 0.05 17.03 -11.86
CA LEU A 132 -0.59 16.22 -12.91
C LEU A 132 -0.98 14.85 -12.35
N GLN A 133 -2.04 14.24 -12.91
CA GLN A 133 -2.51 12.91 -12.52
C GLN A 133 -1.38 11.88 -12.56
N LYS A 134 -0.61 11.87 -13.64
CA LYS A 134 0.47 10.89 -13.85
C LYS A 134 1.49 10.93 -12.70
N ASP A 135 1.84 12.12 -12.24
CA ASP A 135 2.78 12.29 -11.14
C ASP A 135 2.15 11.91 -9.80
N ALA A 136 0.88 12.27 -9.58
CA ALA A 136 0.15 11.83 -8.40
C ALA A 136 0.05 10.30 -8.32
N VAL A 137 -0.25 9.60 -9.42
CA VAL A 137 -0.27 8.12 -9.48
C VAL A 137 1.09 7.55 -9.10
N ARG A 138 2.18 8.09 -9.68
CA ARG A 138 3.54 7.64 -9.35
C ARG A 138 3.84 7.81 -7.86
N LEU A 139 3.55 8.98 -7.29
CA LEU A 139 3.85 9.31 -5.89
C LEU A 139 3.06 8.46 -4.90
N VAL A 140 1.79 8.16 -5.19
CA VAL A 140 0.99 7.22 -4.39
C VAL A 140 1.61 5.82 -4.42
N ILE A 141 1.96 5.33 -5.61
CA ILE A 141 2.56 4.00 -5.77
C ILE A 141 3.84 3.92 -4.94
N GLU A 142 4.73 4.89 -5.13
CA GLU A 142 6.00 5.00 -4.41
C GLU A 142 5.80 4.97 -2.89
N ALA A 143 4.91 5.81 -2.36
CA ALA A 143 4.64 5.90 -0.93
C ALA A 143 3.97 4.65 -0.34
N LYS A 144 3.11 3.95 -1.09
CA LYS A 144 2.44 2.73 -0.61
C LYS A 144 3.29 1.47 -0.77
N THR A 145 4.31 1.48 -1.64
CA THR A 145 5.28 0.39 -1.75
C THR A 145 6.56 0.62 -0.93
N HIS A 146 6.85 1.87 -0.55
CA HIS A 146 7.97 2.29 0.29
C HIS A 146 7.47 3.24 1.38
N LEU A 147 6.85 2.66 2.40
CA LEU A 147 6.14 3.42 3.46
C LEU A 147 7.07 4.37 4.23
N ASP A 148 8.35 4.02 4.33
CA ASP A 148 9.40 4.83 4.94
C ASP A 148 9.71 6.11 4.15
N GLU A 149 9.42 6.14 2.84
CA GLU A 149 9.61 7.32 1.99
C GLU A 149 8.40 8.27 2.01
N ALA A 150 7.22 7.80 2.46
CA ALA A 150 5.97 8.57 2.44
C ALA A 150 6.06 9.94 3.13
N PRO A 151 6.72 10.13 4.29
CA PRO A 151 6.88 11.45 4.90
C PRO A 151 7.70 12.44 4.05
N ALA A 152 8.75 11.95 3.38
CA ALA A 152 9.58 12.77 2.51
C ALA A 152 8.80 13.17 1.24
N ILE A 153 8.04 12.23 0.67
CA ILE A 153 7.16 12.47 -0.47
C ILE A 153 6.10 13.51 -0.11
N LEU A 154 5.46 13.39 1.06
CA LEU A 154 4.49 14.38 1.55
C LEU A 154 5.10 15.79 1.66
N ALA A 155 6.32 15.90 2.19
CA ALA A 155 7.02 17.19 2.27
C ALA A 155 7.27 17.80 0.88
N GLN A 156 7.63 16.98 -0.11
CA GLN A 156 7.80 17.43 -1.50
C GLN A 156 6.48 17.90 -2.12
N VAL A 157 5.40 17.13 -1.95
CA VAL A 157 4.07 17.49 -2.47
C VAL A 157 3.60 18.80 -1.86
N ASN A 158 3.76 18.98 -0.56
CA ASN A 158 3.36 20.22 0.12
C ASN A 158 4.06 21.46 -0.41
N ALA A 159 5.29 21.33 -0.93
CA ALA A 159 6.09 22.42 -1.48
C ALA A 159 5.67 22.90 -2.89
N LEU A 160 4.74 22.21 -3.57
CA LEU A 160 4.16 22.60 -4.87
C LEU A 160 3.18 23.78 -4.75
#